data_AF-A0A699HYW5-F1
#
_entry.id   AF-A0A699HYW5-F1
#
_cell.length_a   1.000
_cell.length_b   1.000
_cell.length_c   1.000
_cell.angle_alpha   90.00
_cell.angle_beta   90.00
_cell.angle_gamma   90.00
#
_symmetry.space_group_name_H-M   'P 1'
#
loop_
_entity.id
_entity.type
_entity.pdbx_description
1 polymer ?
#
loop_
_entity_poly.entity_id
_entity_poly.type
_entity_poly.pdbx_seq_one_letter_code
_entity_poly.pdbx_strand_id
1 'polypeptide(L)'
;MALQEAHDEEACLEEQMLSLMHRFADRFTNRRPEINRLMTLPNHPLIEYGHYALGCMTEADIKKATYLKMARDELLRNMKEKRQLIKNYKKCK
;
A
#
# COMPACT_ATOMS: atom_id res chain seq x y z
N MET A 1 -24.47 19.36 -12.00
CA MET A 1 -24.59 17.92 -11.74
C MET A 1 -23.31 17.21 -12.12
N ALA A 2 -22.87 17.24 -13.39
CA ALA A 2 -21.64 16.57 -13.85
C ALA A 2 -20.36 16.82 -13.03
N LEU A 3 -20.13 18.02 -12.51
CA LEU A 3 -18.91 18.35 -11.74
C LEU A 3 -18.93 17.77 -10.32
N GLN A 4 -20.11 17.60 -9.73
CA GLN A 4 -20.25 16.95 -8.42
C GLN A 4 -20.13 15.44 -8.55
N GLU A 5 -20.77 14.85 -9.58
CA GLU A 5 -20.66 13.42 -9.89
C GLU A 5 -19.20 13.00 -10.17
N ALA A 6 -18.46 13.78 -10.98
CA ALA A 6 -17.05 13.51 -11.23
C ALA A 6 -16.18 13.57 -9.96
N HIS A 7 -16.55 14.42 -9.00
CA HIS A 7 -15.87 14.48 -7.70
C HIS A 7 -16.19 13.28 -6.81
N ASP A 8 -17.45 12.83 -6.83
CA ASP A 8 -17.88 11.69 -6.03
C ASP A 8 -17.29 10.38 -6.60
N GLU A 9 -17.16 10.25 -7.93
CA GLU A 9 -16.44 9.16 -8.60
C GLU A 9 -14.95 9.13 -8.25
N GLU A 10 -14.30 10.29 -8.28
CA GLU A 10 -12.89 10.42 -7.89
C GLU A 10 -12.67 10.03 -6.42
N ALA A 11 -13.53 10.50 -5.51
CA ALA A 11 -13.47 10.12 -4.10
C ALA A 11 -13.65 8.60 -3.90
N CYS A 12 -14.53 7.97 -4.69
CA CYS A 12 -14.71 6.52 -4.67
C CYS A 12 -13.44 5.79 -5.14
N LEU A 13 -12.80 6.27 -6.21
CA LEU A 13 -11.56 5.70 -6.72
C LEU A 13 -10.42 5.82 -5.69
N GLU A 14 -10.30 6.96 -5.03
CA GLU A 14 -9.31 7.21 -3.96
C GLU A 14 -9.47 6.20 -2.82
N GLU A 15 -10.70 5.98 -2.36
CA GLU A 15 -10.99 5.04 -1.27
C GLU A 15 -10.73 3.57 -1.68
N GLN A 16 -11.05 3.21 -2.92
CA GLN A 16 -10.70 1.90 -3.48
C GLN A 16 -9.17 1.69 -3.55
N MET A 17 -8.42 2.69 -4.01
CA MET A 17 -6.96 2.62 -4.05
C MET A 17 -6.36 2.46 -2.65
N LEU A 18 -6.83 3.23 -1.66
CA LEU A 18 -6.39 3.12 -0.28
C LEU A 18 -6.69 1.75 0.31
N SER A 19 -7.89 1.21 0.07
CA SER A 19 -8.29 -0.13 0.51
C SER A 19 -7.41 -1.23 -0.09
N LEU A 20 -7.11 -1.14 -1.40
CA LEU A 20 -6.22 -2.08 -2.07
C LEU A 20 -4.80 -2.02 -1.50
N MET A 21 -4.27 -0.82 -1.24
CA MET A 21 -2.96 -0.65 -0.60
C MET A 21 -2.93 -1.28 0.80
N HIS A 22 -4.00 -1.10 1.59
CA HIS A 22 -4.10 -1.69 2.91
C HIS A 22 -4.15 -3.22 2.87
N ARG A 23 -4.97 -3.78 1.98
CA ARG A 23 -5.08 -5.24 1.77
C ARG A 23 -3.76 -5.85 1.28
N PHE A 24 -2.98 -5.10 0.50
CA PHE A 24 -1.63 -5.53 0.13
C PHE A 24 -0.72 -5.58 1.36
N ALA A 25 -0.70 -4.52 2.18
CA ALA A 25 0.10 -4.49 3.41
C ALA A 25 -0.24 -5.66 4.36
N ASP A 26 -1.52 -5.96 4.56
CA ASP A 26 -1.98 -7.05 5.43
C ASP A 26 -1.51 -8.44 4.98
N ARG A 27 -1.46 -8.67 3.65
CA ARG A 27 -0.94 -9.94 3.12
C ARG A 27 0.54 -10.16 3.43
N PHE A 28 1.31 -9.09 3.62
CA PHE A 28 2.72 -9.19 4.00
C PHE A 28 2.90 -9.43 5.50
N THR A 29 2.10 -8.78 6.36
CA THR A 29 2.15 -8.99 7.81
C THR A 29 1.76 -10.41 8.24
N ASN A 30 0.85 -11.06 7.49
CA ASN A 30 0.39 -12.42 7.80
C ASN A 30 1.40 -13.55 7.52
N ARG A 31 2.54 -13.27 6.88
CA ARG A 31 3.59 -14.28 6.59
C ARG A 31 4.53 -14.57 7.78
N ARG A 32 4.52 -13.74 8.82
CA ARG A 32 5.39 -13.89 10.00
C ARG A 32 5.36 -15.29 10.66
N PRO A 33 4.20 -15.94 10.86
CA PRO A 33 4.16 -17.26 11.49
C PRO A 33 4.84 -18.35 10.66
N GLU A 34 4.71 -18.29 9.33
CA GLU A 34 5.32 -19.23 8.39
C GLU A 34 6.84 -19.06 8.36
N ILE A 35 7.30 -17.81 8.38
CA ILE A 35 8.73 -17.46 8.51
C ILE A 35 9.30 -18.02 9.82
N ASN A 36 8.62 -17.79 10.94
CA ASN A 36 9.06 -18.28 12.23
C ASN A 36 9.15 -19.81 12.25
N ARG A 37 8.20 -20.51 11.62
CA ARG A 37 8.28 -21.98 11.47
C ARG A 37 9.50 -22.41 10.66
N LEU A 38 9.78 -21.75 9.53
CA LEU A 38 10.96 -22.06 8.72
C LEU A 38 12.27 -21.90 9.53
N MET A 39 12.36 -20.84 10.35
CA MET A 39 13.52 -20.59 11.23
C MET A 39 13.71 -21.62 12.36
N THR A 40 12.70 -22.44 12.64
CA THR A 40 12.75 -23.48 13.68
C THR A 40 13.10 -24.87 13.14
N LEU A 41 13.20 -25.02 11.81
CA LEU A 41 13.51 -26.31 11.20
C LEU A 41 15.02 -26.62 11.27
N PRO A 42 15.41 -27.90 11.37
CA PRO A 42 16.81 -28.31 11.41
C PRO A 42 17.53 -28.08 10.07
N ASN A 43 18.84 -27.88 10.11
CA ASN A 43 19.64 -27.57 8.92
C ASN A 43 19.50 -28.64 7.84
N HIS A 44 19.02 -28.23 6.66
CA HIS A 44 18.90 -29.05 5.47
C HIS A 44 19.10 -28.15 4.24
N PRO A 45 19.72 -28.61 3.14
CA PRO A 45 19.94 -27.79 1.95
C PRO A 45 18.67 -27.15 1.38
N LEU A 46 17.53 -27.85 1.44
CA LEU A 46 16.22 -27.30 1.04
C LEU A 46 15.73 -26.18 1.98
N ILE A 47 16.09 -26.25 3.26
CA ILE A 47 15.75 -25.22 4.26
C ILE A 47 16.65 -24.00 4.07
N GLU A 48 17.94 -24.18 3.79
CA GLU A 48 18.86 -23.09 3.41
C GLU A 48 18.39 -22.36 2.15
N TYR A 49 17.96 -23.09 1.11
CA TYR A 49 17.34 -22.48 -0.06
C TYR A 49 16.06 -21.72 0.31
N GLY A 50 15.24 -22.27 1.21
CA GLY A 50 14.07 -21.60 1.77
C GLY A 50 14.42 -20.27 2.45
N HIS A 51 15.50 -20.23 3.26
CA HIS A 51 15.99 -19.00 3.89
C HIS A 51 16.48 -17.97 2.87
N TYR A 52 17.24 -18.42 1.86
CA TYR A 52 17.71 -17.56 0.77
C TYR A 52 16.53 -16.95 0.00
N ALA A 53 15.58 -17.78 -0.45
CA ALA A 53 14.40 -17.33 -1.17
C ALA A 53 13.57 -16.35 -0.32
N LEU A 54 13.40 -16.65 0.97
CA LEU A 54 12.72 -15.76 1.91
C LEU A 54 13.44 -14.41 2.07
N GLY A 55 14.77 -14.40 2.15
CA GLY A 55 15.57 -13.18 2.19
C GLY A 55 15.36 -12.32 0.94
N CYS A 56 15.44 -12.93 -0.25
CA CYS A 56 15.21 -12.24 -1.52
C CYS A 56 13.78 -11.67 -1.62
N MET A 57 12.77 -12.44 -1.21
CA MET A 57 11.38 -11.96 -1.18
C MET A 57 11.23 -10.80 -0.19
N THR A 58 11.84 -10.89 0.99
CA THR A 58 11.77 -9.83 2.01
C THR A 58 12.30 -8.51 1.48
N GLU A 59 13.43 -8.52 0.77
CA GLU A 59 13.99 -7.30 0.19
C GLU A 59 13.09 -6.71 -0.91
N ALA A 60 12.58 -7.55 -1.82
CA ALA A 60 11.66 -7.13 -2.87
C ALA A 60 10.33 -6.60 -2.30
N ASP A 61 9.81 -7.24 -1.25
CA ASP A 61 8.59 -6.86 -0.57
C ASP A 61 8.78 -5.54 0.20
N ILE A 62 9.92 -5.31 0.85
CA ILE A 62 10.28 -4.02 1.47
C ILE A 62 10.32 -2.90 0.43
N LYS A 63 10.94 -3.13 -0.73
CA LYS A 63 10.98 -2.14 -1.83
C LYS A 63 9.57 -1.80 -2.29
N LYS A 64 8.72 -2.81 -2.55
CA LYS A 64 7.32 -2.61 -2.94
C LYS A 64 6.51 -1.88 -1.88
N ALA A 65 6.64 -2.25 -0.61
CA ALA A 65 5.96 -1.58 0.50
C ALA A 65 6.38 -0.11 0.62
N THR A 66 7.66 0.19 0.39
CA THR A 66 8.17 1.57 0.39
C THR A 66 7.55 2.38 -0.75
N TYR A 67 7.51 1.85 -1.97
CA TYR A 67 6.86 2.53 -3.09
C TYR A 67 5.35 2.72 -2.87
N LEU A 68 4.65 1.71 -2.35
CA LEU A 68 3.23 1.83 -2.03
C LEU A 68 2.97 2.89 -0.96
N LYS A 69 3.84 2.98 0.06
CA LYS A 69 3.77 4.03 1.07
C LYS A 69 3.95 5.42 0.45
N MET A 70 4.93 5.60 -0.42
CA MET A 70 5.16 6.87 -1.13
C MET A 70 3.95 7.27 -1.98
N ALA A 71 3.43 6.34 -2.78
CA ALA A 71 2.26 6.55 -3.62
C ALA A 71 1.02 6.94 -2.79
N ARG A 72 0.81 6.26 -1.65
CA ARG A 72 -0.26 6.60 -0.70
C ARG A 72 -0.11 8.01 -0.15
N ASP A 73 1.09 8.35 0.32
CA ASP A 73 1.35 9.65 0.94
C ASP A 73 1.22 10.80 -0.09
N GLU A 74 1.60 10.56 -1.34
CA GLU A 74 1.38 11.49 -2.46
C GLU A 74 -0.11 11.64 -2.80
N LEU A 75 -0.85 10.54 -2.90
CA LEU A 75 -2.29 10.57 -3.14
C LEU A 75 -3.02 11.40 -2.07
N LEU A 76 -2.73 11.15 -0.79
CA LEU A 76 -3.33 11.88 0.33
C LEU A 76 -2.99 13.39 0.30
N ARG A 77 -1.79 13.74 -0.15
CA ARG A 77 -1.38 15.15 -0.33
C ARG A 77 -2.18 15.80 -1.44
N ASN A 78 -2.26 15.17 -2.61
CA ASN A 78 -2.99 15.66 -3.77
C ASN A 78 -4.48 15.85 -3.45
N MET A 79 -5.08 14.89 -2.75
CA MET A 79 -6.46 14.98 -2.25
C MET A 79 -6.68 16.23 -1.39
N LYS A 80 -5.76 16.49 -0.45
CA LYS A 80 -5.84 17.64 0.46
C LYS A 80 -5.71 18.96 -0.29
N GLU A 81 -4.75 19.05 -1.20
CA GLU A 81 -4.51 20.24 -2.04
C GLU A 81 -5.72 20.53 -2.94
N LYS A 82 -6.27 19.50 -3.60
CA LYS A 82 -7.45 19.63 -4.46
C LYS A 82 -8.68 20.10 -3.67
N ARG A 83 -8.94 19.51 -2.50
CA ARG A 83 -10.04 19.95 -1.61
C ARG A 83 -9.87 21.41 -1.19
N GLN A 84 -8.65 21.83 -0.89
CA GLN A 84 -8.36 23.22 -0.53
C GLN A 84 -8.57 24.18 -1.71
N LEU A 85 -8.14 23.80 -2.92
CA LEU A 85 -8.35 24.57 -4.14
C LEU A 85 -9.83 24.81 -4.42
N ILE A 86 -10.65 23.75 -4.34
CA ILE A 86 -12.11 23.83 -4.52
C ILE A 86 -12.73 24.76 -3.47
N LYS A 87 -12.31 24.64 -2.21
CA LYS A 87 -12.80 25.50 -1.12
C LYS A 87 -12.45 26.97 -1.38
N ASN A 88 -11.24 27.25 -1.87
CA ASN A 88 -10.82 28.62 -2.21
C ASN A 88 -11.65 29.16 -3.39
N TYR A 89 -11.86 28.38 -4.45
CA TYR A 89 -12.67 28.79 -5.59
C TYR A 89 -14.12 29.10 -5.20
N LYS A 90 -14.73 28.28 -4.32
CA LYS A 90 -16.08 28.53 -3.78
C LYS A 90 -16.18 29.78 -2.89
N LYS A 91 -15.08 30.23 -2.28
CA LYS A 91 -15.03 31.48 -1.48
C LYS A 91 -14.85 32.74 -2.31
N CYS A 92 -14.27 32.62 -3.51
CA CYS A 92 -14.06 33.74 -4.43
C CYS A 92 -15.25 33.99 -5.37
N LYS A 93 -16.26 33.12 -5.32
CA LYS A 93 -17.59 33.33 -5.91
C LYS A 93 -18.53 33.88 -4.86
#